data_AF-A0A0D6AI36-F1
#
_entry.id   AF-A0A0D6AI36-F1
#
_cell.length_a   1.000
_cell.length_b   1.000
_cell.length_c   1.000
_cell.angle_alpha   90.00
_cell.angle_beta   90.00
_cell.angle_gamma   90.00
#
_symmetry.space_group_name_H-M   'P 1'
#
loop_
_entity.id
_entity.type
_entity.pdbx_description
1 polymer ?
#
loop_
_entity_poly.entity_id
_entity_poly.type
_entity_poly.pdbx_seq_one_letter_code
_entity_poly.pdbx_strand_id
1 'polypeptide(L)' 'MCFYGSNIKKTVSFEDYLALSISDDYKCEFVNGELIIMPPASGFHALITIFIYDF' A
#
# COMPACT_ATOMS: atom_id res chain seq x y z
N MET A 1 -6.99 -10.74 7.14
CA MET A 1 -8.22 -10.37 6.42
C MET A 1 -7.94 -9.07 5.70
N CYS A 2 -7.75 -9.11 4.38
CA CYS A 2 -7.60 -7.90 3.57
C CYS A 2 -9.01 -7.30 3.35
N PHE A 3 -9.22 -6.07 3.82
CA PHE A 3 -10.51 -5.39 3.77
C PHE A 3 -10.72 -4.76 2.40
N TYR A 4 -11.20 -5.54 1.44
CA TYR A 4 -11.70 -5.00 0.18
C TYR A 4 -13.12 -4.47 0.40
N GLY A 5 -13.31 -3.14 0.37
CA GLY A 5 -14.64 -2.54 0.23
C GLY A 5 -15.20 -1.73 1.39
N SER A 6 -14.39 -1.19 2.31
CA SER A 6 -14.89 -0.20 3.26
C SER A 6 -13.85 0.89 3.49
N ASN A 7 -14.29 2.14 3.40
CA ASN A 7 -13.52 3.34 3.72
C ASN A 7 -13.31 3.43 5.25
N ILE A 8 -12.78 2.36 5.85
CA ILE A 8 -12.48 2.30 7.28
C ILE A 8 -11.12 2.97 7.45
N LYS A 9 -11.15 4.28 7.69
CA LYS A 9 -10.04 4.98 8.35
C LYS A 9 -9.91 4.41 9.76
N LYS A 10 -9.18 3.31 9.90
CA LYS A 10 -8.74 2.86 11.21
C LYS A 10 -7.52 3.71 11.57
N THR A 11 -7.58 4.37 12.72
CA THR A 11 -6.37 4.86 13.37
C THR A 11 -5.58 3.63 13.80
N VAL A 12 -4.36 3.48 13.31
CA VAL A 12 -3.51 2.31 13.54
C VAL A 12 -2.20 2.79 14.16
N SER A 13 -1.60 2.02 15.07
CA SER A 13 -0.27 2.37 15.57
C SER A 13 0.81 2.06 14.51
N PHE A 14 1.99 2.63 14.66
CA PHE A 14 3.08 2.34 13.73
C PHE A 14 3.53 0.87 13.84
N GLU A 15 3.47 0.30 15.04
CA GLU A 15 3.78 -1.09 15.33
C GLU A 15 2.79 -2.04 14.63
N ASP A 16 1.50 -1.70 14.69
CA ASP A 16 0.46 -2.46 13.99
C ASP A 16 0.63 -2.38 12.45
N TYR A 17 1.11 -1.26 11.92
CA TYR A 17 1.47 -1.13 10.50
C TYR A 17 2.62 -2.07 10.11
N LEU A 18 3.67 -2.13 10.92
CA LEU A 18 4.82 -3.02 10.66
C LEU A 18 4.45 -4.50 10.76
N ALA A 19 3.53 -4.85 11.65
CA ALA A 19 3.03 -6.21 11.80
C ALA A 19 1.99 -6.61 10.74
N LEU A 20 1.54 -5.67 9.91
CA LEU A 20 0.49 -5.89 8.92
C LEU A 20 1.00 -6.80 7.78
N SER A 21 0.54 -8.04 7.76
CA SER A 21 0.69 -8.91 6.60
C SER A 21 -0.45 -8.67 5.61
N ILE A 22 -0.19 -7.86 4.59
CA ILE A 22 -1.10 -7.73 3.45
C ILE A 22 -0.79 -8.87 2.47
N SER A 23 -1.79 -9.68 2.17
CA SER A 23 -1.73 -10.61 1.03
C SER A 23 -2.14 -9.88 -0.24
N ASP A 24 -1.57 -10.32 -1.37
CA ASP A 24 -1.68 -9.78 -2.73
C ASP A 24 -0.95 -8.45 -2.99
N ASP A 25 -0.79 -8.12 -4.28
CA ASP A 25 -0.08 -6.97 -4.88
C ASP A 25 -0.49 -5.58 -4.33
N TYR A 26 -1.45 -5.51 -3.41
CA TYR A 26 -1.83 -4.30 -2.73
C TYR A 26 -0.77 -3.89 -1.70
N LYS A 27 -0.38 -2.62 -1.78
CA LYS A 27 0.49 -1.99 -0.80
C LYS A 27 -0.32 -0.96 -0.03
N CYS A 28 0.08 -0.70 1.22
CA CYS A 28 -0.48 0.40 2.01
C CYS A 28 0.63 1.27 2.58
N GLU A 29 0.29 2.54 2.81
CA GLU A 29 1.17 3.53 3.41
C GLU A 29 0.62 3.95 4.77
N PHE A 30 1.53 4.22 5.70
CA PHE A 30 1.20 4.80 6.99
C PHE A 30 1.43 6.31 6.94
N VAL A 31 0.35 7.09 6.99
CA VAL A 31 0.39 8.55 6.87
C VAL A 31 -0.41 9.16 8.00
N ASN A 32 0.24 9.93 8.87
CA ASN A 32 -0.40 10.64 9.99
C ASN A 32 -1.26 9.76 10.92
N GLY A 33 -0.85 8.51 11.18
CA GLY A 33 -1.63 7.60 12.03
C GLY A 33 -2.73 6.83 11.30
N GLU A 34 -2.90 7.03 9.99
CA GLU A 34 -3.86 6.32 9.16
C GLU A 34 -3.15 5.34 8.20
N LEU A 35 -3.81 4.22 7.93
CA LEU A 35 -3.43 3.31 6.84
C LEU A 35 -4.15 3.72 5.55
N ILE A 36 -3.39 4.01 4.51
CA ILE A 36 -3.88 4.37 3.19
C ILE A 36 -3.56 3.23 2.22
N ILE A 37 -4.57 2.62 1.61
CA ILE A 37 -4.37 1.59 0.60
C ILE A 37 -3.96 2.27 -0.71
N MET A 38 -2.86 1.83 -1.30
CA MET A 38 -2.44 2.30 -2.60
C MET A 38 -3.19 1.56 -3.72
N PRO A 39 -3.56 2.25 -4.81
CA PRO A 39 -4.01 1.56 -6.00
C PRO A 39 -2.88 0.65 -6.53
N PRO A 40 -3.23 -0.51 -7.11
CA PRO A 40 -2.22 -1.40 -7.68
C PRO A 40 -1.49 -0.66 -8.82
N ALA A 41 -0.18 -0.87 -8.89
CA ALA A 41 0.62 -0.28 -9.97
C ALA A 41 0.12 -0.82 -11.32
N SER A 42 -0.09 0.09 -12.28
CA SER A 42 -0.37 -0.33 -13.65
C SER A 42 0.90 -0.91 -14.29
N GLY A 43 0.75 -1.74 -15.32
CA GLY A 43 1.91 -2.25 -16.08
C GLY A 43 2.77 -1.12 -16.66
N PHE A 44 2.16 -0.02 -17.08
CA PHE A 44 2.90 1.16 -17.57
C PHE A 44 3.68 1.87 -16.47
N HIS A 45 3.12 1.95 -15.25
CA HIS A 45 3.86 2.46 -14.09
C HIS A 45 5.11 1.61 -13.82
N ALA A 46 5.00 0.28 -13.88
CA ALA A 46 6.17 -0.61 -13.70
C ALA A 46 7.25 -0.38 -14.78
N LEU A 47 6.85 -0.19 -16.05
CA LEU A 47 7.78 0.08 -17.15
C LEU A 47 8.52 1.42 -16.97
N ILE A 48 7.82 2.47 -16.54
CA ILE A 48 8.45 3.76 -16.21
C ILE A 48 9.45 3.60 -15.07
N THR A 49 9.09 2.88 -14.01
CA THR A 49 9.98 2.63 -12.88
C THR A 49 11.25 1.91 -13.31
N ILE A 50 11.15 0.87 -14.14
CA ILE A 50 12.32 0.17 -14.72
C ILE A 50 13.20 1.15 -15.50
N PHE A 51 12.60 1.96 -16.38
CA PHE A 51 13.36 2.95 -17.16
C PHE A 51 14.10 3.97 -16.29
N ILE A 52 13.55 4.36 -15.13
CA ILE A 52 14.19 5.33 -14.22
C ILE A 52 15.28 4.69 -13.35
N TYR A 53 15.07 3.45 -12.88
CA TYR A 53 15.99 2.79 -11.94
C TYR A 53 17.16 2.08 -12.62
N ASP A 54 16.94 1.53 -13.82
CA ASP A 54 17.96 0.75 -14.54
C ASP A 54 18.85 1.61 -15.48
N PHE A 55 18.65 2.94 -15.49
CA PHE A 55 19.45 3.92 -16.23
C PHE A 55 20.28 4.80 -15.29
#